data_AF-A0A820JGZ3-F1
#
_entry.id   AF-A0A820JGZ3-F1
#
_cell.length_a   1.000
_cell.length_b   1.000
_cell.length_c   1.000
_cell.angle_alpha   90.00
_cell.angle_beta   90.00
_cell.angle_gamma   90.00
#
_symmetry.space_group_name_H-M   'P 1'
#
loop_
_entity.id
_entity.type
_entity.pdbx_description
1 polymer ?
#
loop_
_entity_poly.entity_id
_entity_poly.type
_entity_poly.pdbx_seq_one_letter_code
_entity_poly.pdbx_strand_id
1 'polypeptide(L)'
;MAANNELLRRSLPNVGPLIICGLPRTGSTFLYNLLACDPNCRAPLFTEMLIDPVPPISRSNLIEHERRITKARLAAQLSEQLVGRPSKATASHPRFSIEQDQFILQQAGVILGLTNICPLQQTEVEDWFYDQTNKNFAYDYHKTFLHMLNSYDAPTSHWLLKTPAHVLYLDALLSHYPHAYLIMTHRRLDEVLPSFCRYIWELLSIYLDENDPASRPTLKTRALRHINKMIQRIIEFHTRSNCLHKVIFDVTYDDLIKHPIVTVHRIYEHFGLHWSHEFEVAMSDWLRNNPQGKHGRNTYTLGDYGLSYEDIKERYADYTHLFLHSSALSQLDNDSASNEPSSIPRIQ
;
A
#
# COMPACT_ATOMS: atom_id res chain seq x y z
N MET A 1 37.03 4.74 -1.33
CA MET A 1 36.86 3.34 -0.90
C MET A 1 35.72 3.29 0.08
N ALA A 2 34.67 2.51 -0.20
CA ALA A 2 33.43 2.53 0.55
C ALA A 2 33.66 2.14 2.01
N ALA A 3 33.56 3.11 2.92
CA ALA A 3 33.37 2.82 4.33
C ALA A 3 32.10 1.98 4.47
N ASN A 4 32.14 0.92 5.27
CA ASN A 4 30.99 0.08 5.65
C ASN A 4 30.57 -1.03 4.65
N ASN A 5 31.48 -1.58 3.85
CA ASN A 5 31.19 -2.78 3.04
C ASN A 5 30.71 -3.98 3.89
N GLU A 6 31.00 -4.02 5.20
CA GLU A 6 30.44 -5.05 6.08
C GLU A 6 28.92 -5.02 6.23
N LEU A 7 28.26 -3.88 5.98
CA LEU A 7 26.79 -3.78 6.12
C LEU A 7 26.08 -4.64 5.07
N LEU A 8 26.65 -4.77 3.87
CA LEU A 8 26.14 -5.64 2.80
C LEU A 8 26.29 -7.13 3.13
N ARG A 9 27.11 -7.49 4.13
CA ARG A 9 27.32 -8.87 4.58
C ARG A 9 26.30 -9.30 5.65
N ARG A 10 25.51 -8.37 6.19
CA ARG A 10 24.43 -8.72 7.13
C ARG A 10 23.21 -9.17 6.35
N SER A 11 22.68 -10.33 6.70
CA SER A 11 21.42 -10.82 6.14
C SER A 11 20.24 -10.03 6.71
N LEU A 12 19.18 -9.91 5.92
CA LEU A 12 17.84 -9.60 6.44
C LEU A 12 17.41 -10.70 7.43
N PRO A 13 16.37 -10.46 8.25
CA PRO A 13 15.83 -11.49 9.13
C PRO A 13 15.58 -12.80 8.39
N ASN A 14 15.72 -13.93 9.10
CA ASN A 14 15.50 -15.27 8.52
C ASN A 14 14.08 -15.46 7.98
N VAL A 15 13.13 -14.71 8.54
CA VAL A 15 11.78 -14.54 8.01
C VAL A 15 11.85 -13.38 7.01
N GLY A 16 11.62 -13.64 5.72
CA GLY A 16 11.69 -12.58 4.71
C GLY A 16 10.66 -11.47 4.95
N PRO A 17 10.71 -10.36 4.19
CA PRO A 17 9.84 -9.23 4.41
C PRO A 17 8.36 -9.60 4.18
N LEU A 18 7.47 -9.02 4.99
CA LEU A 18 6.03 -9.02 4.77
C LEU A 18 5.67 -7.81 3.92
N ILE A 19 5.19 -8.05 2.71
CA ILE A 19 5.01 -7.03 1.68
C ILE A 19 3.55 -6.93 1.30
N ILE A 20 2.94 -5.76 1.54
CA ILE A 20 1.59 -5.48 1.07
C ILE A 20 1.66 -4.97 -0.38
N CYS A 21 0.97 -5.69 -1.24
CA CYS A 21 0.81 -5.44 -2.65
C CYS A 21 -0.69 -5.24 -2.98
N GLY A 22 -0.97 -4.74 -4.17
CA GLY A 22 -2.32 -4.59 -4.69
C GLY A 22 -2.51 -3.27 -5.41
N LEU A 23 -3.76 -3.00 -5.77
CA LEU A 23 -4.15 -1.73 -6.38
C LEU A 23 -4.04 -0.59 -5.36
N PRO A 24 -3.85 0.66 -5.81
CA PRO A 24 -4.11 1.81 -4.95
C PRO A 24 -5.58 1.80 -4.50
N ARG A 25 -5.86 2.40 -3.33
CA ARG A 25 -7.24 2.63 -2.82
C ARG A 25 -8.00 1.36 -2.35
N THR A 26 -7.29 0.28 -2.05
CA THR A 26 -7.82 -1.01 -1.55
C THR A 26 -7.82 -1.15 -0.01
N GLY A 27 -7.51 -0.09 0.73
CA GLY A 27 -7.35 -0.16 2.19
C GLY A 27 -5.97 -0.61 2.66
N SER A 28 -5.00 -0.78 1.75
CA SER A 28 -3.62 -1.17 2.09
C SER A 28 -2.94 -0.26 3.11
N THR A 29 -3.24 1.05 3.14
CA THR A 29 -2.73 1.95 4.19
C THR A 29 -3.30 1.64 5.57
N PHE A 30 -4.58 1.28 5.67
CA PHE A 30 -5.19 0.88 6.94
C PHE A 30 -4.56 -0.42 7.43
N LEU A 31 -4.46 -1.43 6.56
CA LEU A 31 -3.78 -2.69 6.87
C LEU A 31 -2.30 -2.50 7.27
N TYR A 32 -1.56 -1.65 6.57
CA TYR A 32 -0.16 -1.35 6.88
C TYR A 32 0.01 -0.78 8.29
N ASN A 33 -0.88 0.12 8.72
CA ASN A 33 -0.83 0.65 10.07
C ASN A 33 -1.19 -0.39 11.14
N LEU A 34 -2.14 -1.27 10.86
CA LEU A 34 -2.48 -2.36 11.78
C LEU A 34 -1.28 -3.31 11.95
N LEU A 35 -0.66 -3.73 10.84
CA LEU A 35 0.51 -4.62 10.87
C LEU A 35 1.72 -3.97 11.56
N ALA A 36 1.90 -2.66 11.37
CA ALA A 36 2.98 -1.90 12.01
C ALA A 36 2.83 -1.74 13.53
N CYS A 37 1.70 -2.17 14.10
CA CYS A 37 1.54 -2.23 15.56
C CYS A 37 2.30 -3.41 16.18
N ASP A 38 2.80 -4.38 15.41
CA ASP A 38 3.62 -5.48 15.95
C ASP A 38 4.97 -4.93 16.43
N PRO A 39 5.28 -4.99 17.73
CA PRO A 39 6.55 -4.49 18.25
C PRO A 39 7.77 -5.23 17.69
N ASN A 40 7.57 -6.42 17.12
CA ASN A 40 8.63 -7.24 16.55
C ASN A 40 8.91 -6.95 15.07
N CYS A 41 7.98 -6.29 14.38
CA CYS A 41 8.17 -5.89 12.99
C CYS A 41 8.86 -4.50 12.91
N ARG A 42 9.30 -4.12 11.71
CA ARG A 42 9.79 -2.77 11.43
C ARG A 42 9.36 -2.33 10.03
N ALA A 43 8.75 -1.16 9.96
CA ALA A 43 8.48 -0.45 8.71
C ALA A 43 9.49 0.70 8.55
N PRO A 44 9.92 1.03 7.32
CA PRO A 44 10.76 2.19 7.08
C PRO A 44 9.97 3.48 7.38
N LEU A 45 10.63 4.43 8.05
CA LEU A 45 10.04 5.74 8.36
C LEU A 45 10.24 6.69 7.20
N PHE A 46 9.30 7.61 7.00
CA PHE A 46 9.41 8.66 5.97
C PHE A 46 10.73 9.45 6.07
N THR A 47 11.14 9.79 7.29
CA THR A 47 12.35 10.56 7.56
C THR A 47 13.63 9.78 7.27
N GLU A 48 13.61 8.46 7.44
CA GLU A 48 14.70 7.57 7.06
C GLU A 48 14.84 7.50 5.54
N MET A 49 13.72 7.55 4.80
CA MET A 49 13.75 7.43 3.35
C MET A 49 14.10 8.73 2.63
N LEU A 50 13.54 9.88 3.03
CA LEU A 50 13.65 11.12 2.24
C LEU A 50 14.37 12.29 2.90
N ILE A 51 14.47 12.32 4.23
CA ILE A 51 14.91 13.54 4.91
C ILE A 51 16.41 13.52 5.16
N ASP A 52 16.89 12.50 5.86
CA ASP A 52 18.32 12.30 6.17
C ASP A 52 18.62 10.78 6.15
N PRO A 53 18.74 10.15 4.98
CA PRO A 53 18.90 8.68 4.89
C PRO A 53 20.21 8.19 5.50
N VAL A 54 21.25 9.03 5.46
CA VAL A 54 22.59 8.72 5.94
C VAL A 54 23.04 9.80 6.92
N PRO A 55 23.56 9.43 8.11
CA PRO A 55 23.67 8.07 8.63
C PRO A 55 22.30 7.49 9.06
N PRO A 56 22.10 6.15 9.03
CA PRO A 56 20.94 5.53 9.64
C PRO A 56 20.95 5.73 11.16
N ILE A 57 19.76 5.67 11.76
CA ILE A 57 19.56 5.87 13.21
C ILE A 57 18.73 4.72 13.78
N SER A 58 18.88 4.50 15.09
CA SER A 58 18.11 3.50 15.83
C SER A 58 16.80 4.12 16.29
N ARG A 59 15.72 3.32 16.32
CA ARG A 59 14.43 3.70 16.92
C ARG A 59 14.55 4.26 18.34
N SER A 60 15.60 3.88 19.08
CA SER A 60 15.88 4.41 20.43
C SER A 60 16.42 5.85 20.46
N ASN A 61 16.89 6.40 19.33
CA ASN A 61 17.45 7.75 19.24
C ASN A 61 16.34 8.80 19.02
N LEU A 62 15.51 8.99 20.05
CA LEU A 62 14.33 9.86 19.99
C LEU A 62 14.67 11.32 19.64
N ILE A 63 15.82 11.82 20.09
CA ILE A 63 16.26 13.20 19.83
C ILE A 63 16.49 13.42 18.33
N GLU A 64 17.19 12.50 17.68
CA GLU A 64 17.48 12.60 16.25
C GLU A 64 16.23 12.35 15.39
N HIS A 65 15.34 11.45 15.83
CA HIS A 65 14.02 11.30 15.20
C HIS A 65 13.23 12.62 15.24
N GLU A 66 13.13 13.29 16.39
CA GLU A 66 12.45 14.59 16.51
C GLU A 66 13.09 15.68 15.64
N ARG A 67 14.43 15.71 15.55
CA ARG A 67 15.14 16.63 14.65
C ARG A 67 14.74 16.42 13.20
N ARG A 68 14.73 15.17 12.71
CA ARG A 68 14.36 14.84 11.33
C ARG A 68 12.88 15.09 11.06
N ILE A 69 11.99 14.80 12.00
CA ILE A 69 10.56 15.11 11.90
C ILE A 69 10.36 16.62 11.80
N THR A 70 11.07 17.41 12.60
CA THR A 70 11.01 18.88 12.55
C THR A 70 11.49 19.40 11.19
N LYS A 71 12.60 18.87 10.67
CA LYS A 71 13.09 19.18 9.32
C LYS A 71 12.05 18.82 8.24
N ALA A 72 11.40 17.66 8.34
CA ALA A 72 10.33 17.25 7.44
C ALA A 72 9.14 18.21 7.46
N ARG A 73 8.70 18.64 8.65
CA ARG A 73 7.62 19.60 8.83
C ARG A 73 7.94 20.95 8.19
N LEU A 74 9.16 21.45 8.39
CA LEU A 74 9.61 22.71 7.79
C LEU A 74 9.67 22.62 6.26
N ALA A 75 10.21 21.53 5.72
CA ALA A 75 10.24 21.31 4.27
C ALA A 75 8.83 21.26 3.66
N ALA A 76 7.89 20.58 4.33
CA ALA A 76 6.49 20.52 3.90
C ALA A 76 5.83 21.92 3.93
N GLN A 77 6.04 22.70 5.00
CA GLN A 77 5.52 24.06 5.11
C GLN A 77 6.06 24.98 4.01
N LEU A 78 7.36 24.92 3.73
CA LEU A 78 7.98 25.70 2.65
C LEU A 78 7.43 25.30 1.28
N SER A 79 7.24 23.99 1.05
CA SER A 79 6.62 23.49 -0.19
C SER A 79 5.19 24.01 -0.37
N GLU A 80 4.37 24.00 0.69
CA GLU A 80 3.00 24.54 0.65
C GLU A 80 3.01 26.05 0.34
N GLN A 81 3.95 26.81 0.91
CA GLN A 81 4.11 28.25 0.62
C GLN A 81 4.51 28.50 -0.83
N LEU A 82 5.47 27.74 -1.37
CA LEU A 82 5.96 27.91 -2.74
C LEU A 82 4.91 27.53 -3.80
N VAL A 83 4.11 26.49 -3.54
CA VAL A 83 3.07 26.04 -4.46
C VAL A 83 1.82 26.93 -4.39
N GLY A 84 1.66 27.73 -3.33
CA GLY A 84 0.55 28.66 -3.16
C GLY A 84 -0.83 27.99 -3.01
N ARG A 85 -0.85 26.67 -2.84
CA ARG A 85 -2.05 25.87 -2.58
C ARG A 85 -1.76 24.95 -1.40
N PRO A 86 -2.59 24.95 -0.34
CA PRO A 86 -2.47 23.94 0.69
C PRO A 86 -2.69 22.58 0.02
N SER A 87 -1.66 21.74 0.01
CA SER A 87 -1.78 20.40 -0.53
C SER A 87 -2.86 19.68 0.29
N LYS A 88 -3.97 19.27 -0.33
CA LYS A 88 -4.92 18.37 0.35
C LYS A 88 -4.35 16.95 0.47
N ALA A 89 -3.28 16.63 -0.26
CA ALA A 89 -2.59 15.35 -0.15
C ALA A 89 -1.99 15.16 1.26
N THR A 90 -1.50 16.23 1.91
CA THR A 90 -1.01 16.20 3.31
C THR A 90 -2.11 15.96 4.35
N ALA A 91 -3.39 16.11 4.01
CA ALA A 91 -4.52 15.78 4.90
C ALA A 91 -4.89 14.28 4.87
N SER A 92 -4.47 13.56 3.82
CA SER A 92 -4.78 12.14 3.60
C SER A 92 -3.73 11.16 4.15
N HIS A 93 -2.54 11.66 4.48
CA HIS A 93 -1.44 10.92 5.10
C HIS A 93 -1.11 11.57 6.45
N PRO A 94 -1.52 10.99 7.59
CA PRO A 94 -1.16 11.49 8.90
C PRO A 94 0.37 11.56 9.02
N ARG A 95 0.84 12.80 9.20
CA ARG A 95 2.23 13.25 9.19
C ARG A 95 3.18 12.33 9.99
N PHE A 96 4.01 11.59 9.25
CA PHE A 96 5.39 11.18 9.56
C PHE A 96 5.65 10.22 10.74
N SER A 97 5.08 9.01 10.72
CA SER A 97 5.68 7.87 11.43
C SER A 97 6.16 6.83 10.42
N ILE A 98 5.27 5.99 9.92
CA ILE A 98 5.54 4.96 8.91
C ILE A 98 5.04 5.39 7.53
N GLU A 99 5.73 5.01 6.47
CA GLU A 99 5.33 5.34 5.11
C GLU A 99 5.69 4.22 4.11
N GLN A 100 5.16 4.32 2.91
CA GLN A 100 5.42 3.41 1.80
C GLN A 100 6.90 3.42 1.39
N ASP A 101 7.46 2.24 1.18
CA ASP A 101 8.81 2.04 0.63
C ASP A 101 8.95 2.50 -0.84
N GLN A 102 7.86 3.02 -1.42
CA GLN A 102 7.87 3.77 -2.67
C GLN A 102 8.96 4.85 -2.71
N PHE A 103 9.25 5.51 -1.58
CA PHE A 103 10.29 6.56 -1.54
C PHE A 103 11.71 6.02 -1.72
N ILE A 104 11.95 4.74 -1.42
CA ILE A 104 13.21 4.06 -1.71
C ILE A 104 13.29 3.78 -3.22
N LEU A 105 12.21 3.25 -3.82
CA LEU A 105 12.15 3.00 -5.27
C LEU A 105 12.26 4.30 -6.10
N GLN A 106 11.72 5.41 -5.59
CA GLN A 106 11.84 6.73 -6.23
C GLN A 106 13.27 7.21 -6.31
N GLN A 107 14.11 6.93 -5.31
CA GLN A 107 15.53 7.28 -5.34
C GLN A 107 16.30 6.49 -6.40
N ALA A 108 15.81 5.30 -6.77
CA ALA A 108 16.31 4.55 -7.92
C ALA A 108 15.71 5.02 -9.27
N GLY A 109 14.82 6.01 -9.28
CA GLY A 109 14.18 6.52 -10.50
C GLY A 109 12.85 5.83 -10.88
N VAL A 110 12.35 4.89 -10.07
CA VAL A 110 11.01 4.30 -10.27
C VAL A 110 9.96 5.18 -9.60
N ILE A 111 9.51 6.21 -10.32
CA ILE A 111 8.62 7.25 -9.79
C ILE A 111 7.22 7.09 -10.39
N LEU A 112 6.29 6.47 -9.65
CA LEU A 112 4.89 6.32 -10.09
C LEU A 112 4.17 7.67 -10.32
N GLY A 113 4.62 8.74 -9.67
CA GLY A 113 4.12 10.09 -9.93
C GLY A 113 4.52 10.65 -11.30
N LEU A 114 5.70 10.26 -11.80
CA LEU A 114 6.24 10.76 -13.07
C LEU A 114 5.34 10.36 -14.25
N THR A 115 4.84 9.13 -14.26
CA THR A 115 3.92 8.64 -15.29
C THR A 115 2.58 9.39 -15.32
N ASN A 116 2.21 10.06 -14.22
CA ASN A 116 1.01 10.89 -14.17
C ASN A 116 1.24 12.29 -14.76
N ILE A 117 2.47 12.83 -14.71
CA ILE A 117 2.80 14.13 -15.33
C ILE A 117 3.22 13.99 -16.80
N CYS A 118 3.71 12.81 -17.21
CA CYS A 118 4.05 12.56 -18.62
C CYS A 118 2.81 12.70 -19.53
N PRO A 119 3.01 13.14 -20.79
CA PRO A 119 1.98 13.11 -21.83
C PRO A 119 1.38 11.71 -21.98
N LEU A 120 0.12 11.66 -22.42
CA LEU A 120 -0.65 10.41 -22.55
C LEU A 120 -0.18 9.49 -23.70
N GLN A 121 0.61 10.00 -24.63
CA GLN A 121 1.02 9.28 -25.83
C GLN A 121 2.34 8.55 -25.60
N GLN A 122 2.27 7.25 -25.26
CA GLN A 122 3.32 6.22 -25.38
C GLN A 122 4.75 6.79 -25.45
N THR A 123 5.14 7.43 -24.36
CA THR A 123 6.47 8.04 -24.27
C THR A 123 7.48 6.95 -23.95
N GLU A 124 8.73 7.14 -24.34
CA GLU A 124 9.83 6.22 -23.95
C GLU A 124 9.90 6.04 -22.42
N VAL A 125 9.56 7.08 -21.65
CA VAL A 125 9.49 7.04 -20.18
C VAL A 125 8.39 6.08 -19.69
N GLU A 126 7.25 6.05 -20.38
CA GLU A 126 6.14 5.17 -20.03
C GLU A 126 6.44 3.72 -20.37
N ASP A 127 6.96 3.47 -21.58
CA ASP A 127 7.37 2.13 -22.01
C ASP A 127 8.45 1.59 -21.08
N TRP A 128 9.45 2.42 -20.77
CA TRP A 128 10.47 2.09 -19.78
C TRP A 128 9.86 1.82 -18.41
N PHE A 129 8.90 2.62 -17.94
CA PHE A 129 8.30 2.41 -16.62
C PHE A 129 7.59 1.06 -16.57
N TYR A 130 6.75 0.71 -17.54
CA TYR A 130 6.00 -0.55 -17.51
C TYR A 130 6.80 -1.79 -17.93
N ASP A 131 8.00 -1.62 -18.50
CA ASP A 131 8.90 -2.72 -18.81
C ASP A 131 9.35 -3.46 -17.53
N GLN A 132 9.08 -4.77 -17.50
CA GLN A 132 9.40 -5.68 -16.40
C GLN A 132 10.84 -6.19 -16.45
N THR A 133 11.45 -6.18 -17.63
CA THR A 133 12.71 -6.89 -17.90
C THR A 133 13.93 -6.14 -17.36
N ASN A 134 13.80 -4.82 -17.16
CA ASN A 134 14.86 -3.96 -16.68
C ASN A 134 14.43 -3.20 -15.41
N LYS A 135 14.19 -3.95 -14.32
CA LYS A 135 13.85 -3.38 -12.99
C LYS A 135 14.67 -3.92 -11.84
N ASN A 136 15.64 -4.80 -12.10
CA ASN A 136 16.51 -5.35 -11.06
C ASN A 136 17.27 -4.25 -10.31
N PHE A 137 17.80 -3.24 -11.03
CA PHE A 137 18.54 -2.14 -10.41
C PHE A 137 17.75 -1.42 -9.30
N ALA A 138 16.43 -1.32 -9.44
CA ALA A 138 15.57 -0.67 -8.46
C ALA A 138 15.46 -1.50 -7.18
N TYR A 139 15.40 -2.83 -7.32
CA TYR A 139 15.39 -3.75 -6.19
C TYR A 139 16.78 -4.01 -5.60
N ASP A 140 17.85 -3.90 -6.38
CA ASP A 140 19.24 -3.86 -5.89
C ASP A 140 19.43 -2.67 -4.94
N TYR A 141 18.99 -1.48 -5.38
CA TYR A 141 19.01 -0.28 -4.56
C TYR A 141 18.13 -0.44 -3.32
N HIS A 142 16.89 -0.92 -3.50
CA HIS A 142 15.95 -1.14 -2.42
C HIS A 142 16.49 -2.09 -1.34
N LYS A 143 17.08 -3.21 -1.76
CA LYS A 143 17.72 -4.19 -0.87
C LYS A 143 18.93 -3.62 -0.15
N THR A 144 19.75 -2.85 -0.86
CA THR A 144 20.89 -2.13 -0.26
C THR A 144 20.42 -1.15 0.81
N PHE A 145 19.35 -0.39 0.53
CA PHE A 145 18.78 0.55 1.47
C PHE A 145 18.24 -0.15 2.72
N LEU A 146 17.50 -1.25 2.56
CA LEU A 146 17.02 -2.03 3.70
C LEU A 146 18.17 -2.68 4.49
N HIS A 147 19.22 -3.19 3.82
CA HIS A 147 20.40 -3.68 4.53
C HIS A 147 21.10 -2.60 5.36
N MET A 148 21.18 -1.37 4.84
CA MET A 148 21.70 -0.22 5.60
C MET A 148 20.86 0.02 6.86
N LEU A 149 19.52 0.11 6.75
CA LEU A 149 18.67 0.29 7.93
C LEU A 149 18.76 -0.89 8.90
N ASN A 150 18.77 -2.12 8.38
CA ASN A 150 18.84 -3.37 9.13
C ASN A 150 20.15 -3.52 9.89
N SER A 151 21.25 -3.02 9.33
CA SER A 151 22.56 -3.06 9.97
C SER A 151 22.64 -2.19 11.24
N TYR A 152 21.75 -1.21 11.38
CA TYR A 152 21.72 -0.33 12.54
C TYR A 152 20.62 -0.69 13.53
N ASP A 153 19.45 -1.12 13.04
CA ASP A 153 18.28 -1.43 13.88
C ASP A 153 17.38 -2.51 13.23
N ALA A 154 17.79 -3.78 13.28
CA ALA A 154 16.98 -4.84 12.68
C ALA A 154 15.65 -5.07 13.44
N PRO A 155 14.54 -5.39 12.74
CA PRO A 155 13.38 -6.01 13.38
C PRO A 155 13.75 -7.38 13.97
N THR A 156 13.04 -7.81 15.01
CA THR A 156 13.20 -9.16 15.58
C THR A 156 12.45 -10.21 14.77
N SER A 157 11.34 -9.83 14.13
CA SER A 157 10.51 -10.70 13.29
C SER A 157 10.79 -10.46 11.80
N HIS A 158 10.25 -9.37 11.22
CA HIS A 158 10.32 -9.12 9.79
C HIS A 158 10.27 -7.63 9.45
N TRP A 159 10.69 -7.30 8.22
CA TRP A 159 10.46 -6.00 7.61
C TRP A 159 9.03 -5.94 7.04
N LEU A 160 8.32 -4.85 7.31
CA LEU A 160 7.00 -4.57 6.78
C LEU A 160 7.12 -3.52 5.66
N LEU A 161 6.69 -3.87 4.45
CA LEU A 161 6.81 -3.04 3.26
C LEU A 161 5.45 -2.89 2.58
N LYS A 162 5.24 -1.78 1.85
CA LYS A 162 4.02 -1.53 1.10
C LYS A 162 4.24 -0.47 0.03
N THR A 163 3.99 -0.85 -1.22
CA THR A 163 3.76 0.12 -2.30
C THR A 163 2.94 -0.51 -3.41
N PRO A 164 1.99 0.23 -4.02
CA PRO A 164 1.30 -0.25 -5.22
C PRO A 164 2.26 -0.46 -6.40
N ALA A 165 3.46 0.12 -6.39
CA ALA A 165 4.43 -0.10 -7.46
C ALA A 165 4.94 -1.56 -7.54
N HIS A 166 4.92 -2.31 -6.43
CA HIS A 166 5.40 -3.69 -6.42
C HIS A 166 4.64 -4.60 -7.37
N VAL A 167 3.33 -4.42 -7.54
CA VAL A 167 2.51 -5.27 -8.43
C VAL A 167 2.95 -5.17 -9.88
N LEU A 168 3.63 -4.08 -10.27
CA LEU A 168 4.16 -3.93 -11.62
C LEU A 168 5.41 -4.80 -11.84
N TYR A 169 6.12 -5.22 -10.79
CA TYR A 169 7.45 -5.82 -10.90
C TYR A 169 7.63 -7.02 -9.96
N LEU A 170 6.59 -7.85 -9.81
CA LEU A 170 6.56 -8.95 -8.83
C LEU A 170 7.69 -9.98 -9.04
N ASP A 171 8.07 -10.27 -10.29
CA ASP A 171 9.20 -11.16 -10.58
C ASP A 171 10.54 -10.62 -10.08
N ALA A 172 10.81 -9.35 -10.36
CA ALA A 172 12.03 -8.69 -9.89
C ALA A 172 12.03 -8.61 -8.35
N LEU A 173 10.89 -8.30 -7.73
CA LEU A 173 10.73 -8.30 -6.27
C LEU A 173 11.10 -9.65 -5.66
N LEU A 174 10.47 -10.74 -6.12
CA LEU A 174 10.67 -12.08 -5.55
C LEU A 174 12.05 -12.66 -5.85
N SER A 175 12.69 -12.28 -6.96
CA SER A 175 14.09 -12.62 -7.22
C SER A 175 15.04 -12.03 -6.16
N HIS A 176 14.75 -10.82 -5.67
CA HIS A 176 15.59 -10.16 -4.66
C HIS A 176 15.21 -10.54 -3.22
N TYR A 177 13.95 -10.91 -3.01
CA TYR A 177 13.37 -11.35 -1.74
C TYR A 177 12.69 -12.72 -1.88
N PRO A 178 13.46 -13.81 -2.06
CA PRO A 178 12.90 -15.15 -2.29
C PRO A 178 12.12 -15.73 -1.11
N HIS A 179 12.27 -15.12 0.08
CA HIS A 179 11.56 -15.49 1.30
C HIS A 179 10.47 -14.48 1.67
N ALA A 180 10.13 -13.54 0.79
CA ALA A 180 9.07 -12.57 1.05
C ALA A 180 7.71 -13.26 1.20
N TYR A 181 6.86 -12.68 2.05
CA TYR A 181 5.44 -12.99 2.13
C TYR A 181 4.65 -11.83 1.52
N LEU A 182 3.70 -12.13 0.65
CA LEU A 182 2.92 -11.16 -0.10
C LEU A 182 1.50 -11.11 0.45
N ILE A 183 1.04 -9.93 0.84
CA ILE A 183 -0.37 -9.68 1.14
C ILE A 183 -0.96 -8.92 -0.04
N MET A 184 -1.86 -9.53 -0.80
CA MET A 184 -2.50 -8.88 -1.94
C MET A 184 -3.83 -8.28 -1.52
N THR A 185 -4.02 -6.98 -1.74
CA THR A 185 -5.25 -6.27 -1.35
C THR A 185 -6.18 -6.06 -2.54
N HIS A 186 -7.47 -6.31 -2.34
CA HIS A 186 -8.49 -6.30 -3.38
C HIS A 186 -9.69 -5.44 -2.98
N ARG A 187 -10.24 -4.70 -3.93
CA ARG A 187 -11.46 -3.91 -3.77
C ARG A 187 -12.17 -3.81 -5.09
N ARG A 188 -13.49 -3.64 -5.06
CA ARG A 188 -14.31 -3.42 -6.24
C ARG A 188 -13.85 -2.19 -7.03
N LEU A 189 -13.75 -2.34 -8.35
CA LEU A 189 -13.17 -1.31 -9.21
C LEU A 189 -14.07 -0.09 -9.41
N ASP A 190 -15.38 -0.24 -9.19
CA ASP A 190 -16.34 0.87 -9.20
C ASP A 190 -16.10 1.85 -8.04
N GLU A 191 -15.47 1.39 -6.96
CA GLU A 191 -15.03 2.25 -5.85
C GLU A 191 -13.58 2.72 -5.99
N VAL A 192 -12.69 1.87 -6.53
CA VAL A 192 -11.27 2.21 -6.71
C VAL A 192 -11.08 3.32 -7.75
N LEU A 193 -11.74 3.23 -8.89
CA LEU A 193 -11.48 4.13 -10.02
C LEU A 193 -11.82 5.59 -9.73
N PRO A 194 -13.02 5.95 -9.24
CA PRO A 194 -13.33 7.33 -8.87
C PRO A 194 -12.35 7.88 -7.83
N SER A 195 -12.01 7.04 -6.83
CA SER A 195 -11.05 7.42 -5.80
C SER A 195 -9.65 7.66 -6.36
N PHE A 196 -9.23 6.87 -7.34
CA PHE A 196 -7.91 6.99 -7.94
C PHE A 196 -7.84 8.17 -8.91
N CYS A 197 -8.89 8.43 -9.69
CA CYS A 197 -9.01 9.66 -10.48
C CYS A 197 -8.90 10.92 -9.60
N ARG A 198 -9.59 10.92 -8.45
CA ARG A 198 -9.50 12.03 -7.49
C ARG A 198 -8.08 12.19 -6.93
N TYR A 199 -7.38 11.09 -6.65
CA TYR A 199 -5.99 11.12 -6.21
C TYR A 199 -5.05 11.69 -7.28
N ILE A 200 -5.18 11.24 -8.53
CA ILE A 200 -4.40 11.79 -9.65
C ILE A 200 -4.69 13.28 -9.81
N TRP A 201 -5.94 13.73 -9.63
CA TRP A 201 -6.28 15.14 -9.62
C TRP A 201 -5.52 15.91 -8.54
N GLU A 202 -5.41 15.39 -7.31
CA GLU A 202 -4.64 16.07 -6.25
C GLU A 202 -3.19 16.27 -6.64
N LEU A 203 -2.57 15.26 -7.25
CA LEU A 203 -1.18 15.33 -7.73
C LEU A 203 -1.03 16.31 -8.90
N LEU A 204 -1.99 16.33 -9.82
CA LEU A 204 -1.86 17.05 -11.08
C LEU A 204 -2.56 18.41 -11.09
N SER A 205 -3.31 18.78 -10.06
CA SER A 205 -4.07 20.04 -10.00
C SER A 205 -3.18 21.28 -10.14
N ILE A 206 -1.88 21.17 -9.83
CA ILE A 206 -0.90 22.25 -10.07
C ILE A 206 -0.57 22.44 -11.56
N TYR A 207 -0.81 21.42 -12.38
CA TYR A 207 -0.56 21.39 -13.83
C TYR A 207 -1.84 21.41 -14.67
N LEU A 208 -3.00 21.13 -14.06
CA LEU A 208 -4.30 21.02 -14.74
C LEU A 208 -5.25 22.11 -14.25
N ASP A 209 -6.03 22.68 -15.18
CA ASP A 209 -7.11 23.61 -14.87
C ASP A 209 -8.43 22.86 -14.68
N GLU A 210 -9.16 23.17 -13.61
CA GLU A 210 -10.46 22.54 -13.30
C GLU A 210 -11.53 22.94 -14.32
N ASN A 211 -11.38 24.11 -14.93
CA ASN A 211 -12.30 24.63 -15.93
C ASN A 211 -11.98 24.13 -17.35
N ASP A 212 -10.82 23.48 -17.56
CA ASP A 212 -10.48 22.89 -18.85
C ASP A 212 -11.29 21.60 -19.07
N PRO A 213 -12.16 21.53 -20.11
CA PRO A 213 -12.94 20.33 -20.41
C PRO A 213 -12.06 19.10 -20.71
N ALA A 214 -10.79 19.28 -21.08
CA ALA A 214 -9.85 18.18 -21.32
C ALA A 214 -9.30 17.55 -20.03
N SER A 215 -9.38 18.22 -18.88
CA SER A 215 -8.81 17.74 -17.62
C SER A 215 -9.41 16.42 -17.15
N ARG A 216 -10.75 16.32 -17.09
CA ARG A 216 -11.43 15.10 -16.60
C ARG A 216 -11.20 13.88 -17.50
N PRO A 217 -11.34 13.97 -18.84
CA PRO A 217 -10.96 12.88 -19.75
C PRO A 217 -9.50 12.44 -19.55
N THR A 218 -8.58 13.39 -19.38
CA THR A 218 -7.16 13.10 -19.16
C THR A 218 -6.94 12.30 -17.87
N LEU A 219 -7.59 12.69 -16.76
CA LEU A 219 -7.53 11.93 -15.51
C LEU A 219 -8.06 10.50 -15.66
N LYS A 220 -9.22 10.34 -16.31
CA LYS A 220 -9.81 9.02 -16.58
C LYS A 220 -8.82 8.14 -17.34
N THR A 221 -8.26 8.65 -18.43
CA THR A 221 -7.32 7.90 -19.26
C THR A 221 -6.09 7.46 -18.46
N ARG A 222 -5.51 8.37 -17.63
CA ARG A 222 -4.38 8.03 -16.75
C ARG A 222 -4.75 6.97 -15.71
N ALA A 223 -5.90 7.10 -15.07
CA ALA A 223 -6.38 6.16 -14.06
C ALA A 223 -6.60 4.76 -14.65
N LEU A 224 -7.34 4.66 -15.75
CA LEU A 224 -7.60 3.39 -16.43
C LEU A 224 -6.30 2.74 -16.89
N ARG A 225 -5.38 3.50 -17.48
CA ARG A 225 -4.07 3.00 -17.93
C ARG A 225 -3.27 2.34 -16.81
N HIS A 226 -3.16 3.00 -15.66
CA HIS A 226 -2.49 2.48 -14.48
C HIS A 226 -3.19 1.23 -13.91
N ILE A 227 -4.50 1.32 -13.68
CA ILE A 227 -5.29 0.22 -13.10
C ILE A 227 -5.29 -1.01 -14.01
N ASN A 228 -5.42 -0.82 -15.32
CA ASN A 228 -5.37 -1.92 -16.30
C ASN A 228 -4.04 -2.64 -16.24
N LYS A 229 -2.91 -1.90 -16.24
CA LYS A 229 -1.57 -2.50 -16.14
C LYS A 229 -1.40 -3.26 -14.83
N MET A 230 -1.83 -2.68 -13.70
CA MET A 230 -1.72 -3.36 -12.40
C MET A 230 -2.60 -4.61 -12.31
N ILE A 231 -3.86 -4.55 -12.76
CA ILE A 231 -4.76 -5.71 -12.78
C ILE A 231 -4.20 -6.82 -13.66
N GLN A 232 -3.73 -6.47 -14.86
CA GLN A 232 -3.12 -7.44 -15.77
C GLN A 232 -1.99 -8.20 -15.06
N ARG A 233 -1.08 -7.48 -14.38
CA ARG A 233 0.04 -8.09 -13.65
C ARG A 233 -0.41 -8.95 -12.49
N ILE A 234 -1.41 -8.51 -11.73
CA ILE A 234 -1.96 -9.27 -10.61
C ILE A 234 -2.58 -10.59 -11.11
N ILE A 235 -3.39 -10.53 -12.18
CA ILE A 235 -4.03 -11.72 -12.76
C ILE A 235 -2.95 -12.66 -13.31
N GLU A 236 -2.05 -12.17 -14.17
CA GLU A 236 -0.97 -12.99 -14.76
C GLU A 236 -0.14 -13.66 -13.68
N PHE A 237 0.24 -12.91 -12.64
CA PHE A 237 0.98 -13.42 -11.50
C PHE A 237 0.21 -14.49 -10.73
N HIS A 238 -1.07 -14.27 -10.45
CA HIS A 238 -1.88 -15.23 -9.71
C HIS A 238 -2.12 -16.52 -10.52
N THR A 239 -2.42 -16.41 -11.82
CA THR A 239 -2.75 -17.57 -12.67
C THR A 239 -1.56 -18.47 -12.98
N ARG A 240 -0.35 -17.92 -13.05
CA ARG A 240 0.87 -18.73 -13.29
C ARG A 240 1.39 -19.42 -12.03
N SER A 241 0.90 -19.01 -10.87
CA SER A 241 1.53 -19.27 -9.58
C SER A 241 0.76 -20.26 -8.72
N ASN A 242 0.21 -21.33 -9.31
CA ASN A 242 -0.50 -22.37 -8.56
C ASN A 242 0.30 -22.94 -7.36
N CYS A 243 1.64 -22.84 -7.37
CA CYS A 243 2.53 -23.23 -6.27
C CYS A 243 2.84 -22.14 -5.22
N LEU A 244 2.44 -20.87 -5.42
CA LEU A 244 2.72 -19.74 -4.51
C LEU A 244 1.62 -19.46 -3.48
N HIS A 245 0.62 -20.33 -3.33
CA HIS A 245 -0.43 -20.17 -2.32
C HIS A 245 0.09 -20.07 -0.87
N LYS A 246 1.33 -20.51 -0.61
CA LYS A 246 1.98 -20.35 0.71
C LYS A 246 2.68 -19.00 0.90
N VAL A 247 2.83 -18.25 -0.18
CA VAL A 247 3.55 -16.98 -0.24
C VAL A 247 2.57 -15.81 -0.35
N ILE A 248 1.34 -16.04 -0.81
CA ILE A 248 0.34 -15.00 -1.06
C ILE A 248 -0.85 -15.18 -0.13
N PHE A 249 -1.29 -14.08 0.48
CA PHE A 249 -2.57 -14.01 1.20
C PHE A 249 -3.42 -12.86 0.65
N ASP A 250 -4.58 -13.19 0.09
CA ASP A 250 -5.51 -12.20 -0.47
C ASP A 250 -6.42 -11.60 0.63
N VAL A 251 -6.54 -10.28 0.63
CA VAL A 251 -7.35 -9.50 1.57
C VAL A 251 -8.35 -8.66 0.80
N THR A 252 -9.64 -8.89 1.02
CA THR A 252 -10.68 -8.01 0.50
C THR A 252 -10.85 -6.78 1.40
N TYR A 253 -11.16 -5.63 0.79
CA TYR A 253 -11.45 -4.40 1.52
C TYR A 253 -12.61 -4.59 2.51
N ASP A 254 -13.65 -5.31 2.11
CA ASP A 254 -14.84 -5.52 2.94
C ASP A 254 -14.50 -6.33 4.21
N ASP A 255 -13.73 -7.41 4.08
CA ASP A 255 -13.29 -8.21 5.22
C ASP A 255 -12.39 -7.40 6.17
N LEU A 256 -11.45 -6.66 5.61
CA LEU A 256 -10.52 -5.82 6.37
C LEU A 256 -11.25 -4.74 7.18
N ILE A 257 -12.27 -4.12 6.57
CA ILE A 257 -13.02 -3.03 7.21
C ILE A 257 -14.01 -3.55 8.25
N LYS A 258 -14.67 -4.68 7.98
CA LYS A 258 -15.64 -5.29 8.91
C LYS A 258 -14.95 -5.99 10.08
N HIS A 259 -13.86 -6.72 9.82
CA HIS A 259 -13.17 -7.55 10.79
C HIS A 259 -11.63 -7.34 10.76
N PRO A 260 -11.13 -6.14 11.15
CA PRO A 260 -9.72 -5.80 11.02
C PRO A 260 -8.79 -6.73 11.80
N ILE A 261 -9.06 -6.97 13.09
CA ILE A 261 -8.22 -7.82 13.96
C ILE A 261 -8.20 -9.26 13.45
N VAL A 262 -9.37 -9.81 13.11
CA VAL A 262 -9.51 -11.18 12.57
C VAL A 262 -8.74 -11.32 11.25
N THR A 263 -8.83 -10.33 10.37
CA THR A 263 -8.08 -10.32 9.09
C THR A 263 -6.58 -10.35 9.35
N VAL A 264 -6.07 -9.54 10.28
CA VAL A 264 -4.64 -9.50 10.62
C VAL A 264 -4.18 -10.80 11.29
N HIS A 265 -5.00 -11.39 12.15
CA HIS A 265 -4.72 -12.71 12.76
C HIS A 265 -4.58 -13.81 11.71
N ARG A 266 -5.50 -13.87 10.72
CA ARG A 266 -5.44 -14.86 9.64
C ARG A 266 -4.20 -14.70 8.76
N ILE A 267 -3.74 -13.47 8.53
CA ILE A 267 -2.47 -13.19 7.83
C ILE A 267 -1.31 -13.81 8.61
N TYR A 268 -1.24 -13.58 9.93
CA TYR A 268 -0.16 -14.11 10.77
C TYR A 268 -0.19 -15.64 10.82
N GLU A 269 -1.37 -16.23 11.01
CA GLU A 269 -1.58 -17.67 11.00
C GLU A 269 -1.14 -18.30 9.68
N HIS A 270 -1.53 -17.72 8.54
CA HIS A 270 -1.18 -18.22 7.22
C HIS A 270 0.34 -18.25 6.98
N PHE A 271 1.06 -17.21 7.41
CA PHE A 271 2.50 -17.12 7.26
C PHE A 271 3.30 -17.74 8.42
N GLY A 272 2.62 -18.31 9.43
CA GLY A 272 3.26 -18.89 10.62
C GLY A 272 4.03 -17.87 11.46
N LEU A 273 3.57 -16.61 11.47
CA LEU A 273 4.15 -15.54 12.27
C LEU A 273 3.63 -15.57 13.71
N HIS A 274 4.49 -15.22 14.66
CA HIS A 274 4.13 -15.21 16.08
C HIS A 274 3.14 -14.08 16.39
N TRP A 275 1.97 -14.45 16.95
CA TRP A 275 0.96 -13.51 17.45
C TRP A 275 1.16 -13.27 18.94
N SER A 276 1.56 -12.05 19.33
CA SER A 276 1.76 -11.70 20.74
C SER A 276 0.55 -10.94 21.31
N HIS A 277 0.36 -11.04 22.63
CA HIS A 277 -0.69 -10.29 23.31
C HIS A 277 -0.46 -8.78 23.21
N GLU A 278 0.80 -8.33 23.28
CA GLU A 278 1.18 -6.93 23.15
C GLU A 278 0.81 -6.37 21.78
N PHE A 279 0.98 -7.16 20.70
CA PHE A 279 0.58 -6.77 19.36
C PHE A 279 -0.94 -6.56 19.26
N GLU A 280 -1.73 -7.49 19.79
CA GLU A 280 -3.19 -7.39 19.76
C GLU A 280 -3.71 -6.18 20.55
N VAL A 281 -3.13 -5.90 21.72
CA VAL A 281 -3.44 -4.71 22.52
C VAL A 281 -3.07 -3.44 21.75
N ALA A 282 -1.84 -3.35 21.21
CA ALA A 282 -1.39 -2.18 20.45
C ALA A 282 -2.29 -1.89 19.24
N MET A 283 -2.68 -2.92 18.51
CA MET A 283 -3.58 -2.80 17.36
C MET A 283 -4.99 -2.36 17.79
N SER A 284 -5.52 -2.92 18.88
CA SER A 284 -6.82 -2.52 19.45
C SER A 284 -6.81 -1.07 19.90
N ASP A 285 -5.73 -0.61 20.51
CA ASP A 285 -5.54 0.77 20.94
C ASP A 285 -5.46 1.72 19.75
N TRP A 286 -4.72 1.33 18.71
CA TRP A 286 -4.62 2.09 17.47
C TRP A 286 -5.99 2.25 16.79
N LEU A 287 -6.80 1.18 16.73
CA LEU A 287 -8.16 1.22 16.19
C LEU A 287 -9.07 2.19 16.95
N ARG A 288 -9.02 2.17 18.29
CA ARG A 288 -9.81 3.11 19.13
C ARG A 288 -9.41 4.57 18.89
N ASN A 289 -8.13 4.83 18.65
CA ASN A 289 -7.60 6.18 18.41
C ASN A 289 -7.73 6.68 16.96
N ASN A 290 -8.07 5.78 16.02
CA ASN A 290 -8.19 6.06 14.59
C ASN A 290 -9.52 5.56 14.02
N PRO A 291 -10.67 6.10 14.49
CA PRO A 291 -11.98 5.69 13.99
C PRO A 291 -12.11 5.98 12.48
N GLN A 292 -12.77 5.07 11.77
CA GLN A 292 -13.05 5.23 10.34
C GLN A 292 -13.85 6.52 10.08
N GLY A 293 -13.57 7.17 8.95
CA GLY A 293 -14.26 8.40 8.55
C GLY A 293 -13.66 9.69 9.10
N LYS A 294 -12.56 9.63 9.87
CA LYS A 294 -11.80 10.82 10.34
C LYS A 294 -11.38 11.80 9.21
N HIS A 295 -11.29 11.30 7.98
CA HIS A 295 -10.93 12.07 6.79
C HIS A 295 -12.12 12.41 5.86
N GLY A 296 -13.36 12.20 6.32
CA GLY A 296 -14.58 12.46 5.56
C GLY A 296 -14.99 11.32 4.62
N ARG A 297 -16.28 11.24 4.29
CA ARG A 297 -16.76 10.39 3.19
C ARG A 297 -16.49 11.10 1.88
N ASN A 298 -15.92 10.37 0.93
CA ASN A 298 -15.67 10.91 -0.39
C ASN A 298 -16.98 11.00 -1.20
N THR A 299 -17.19 12.13 -1.88
CA THR A 299 -18.41 12.44 -2.65
C THR A 299 -18.25 12.25 -4.16
N TYR A 300 -17.24 11.50 -4.61
CA TYR A 300 -17.01 11.25 -6.04
C TYR A 300 -17.79 10.04 -6.55
N THR A 301 -18.18 10.09 -7.82
CA THR A 301 -18.93 9.03 -8.51
C THR A 301 -18.24 8.62 -9.80
N LEU A 302 -18.61 7.47 -10.36
CA LEU A 302 -18.16 7.06 -11.71
C LEU A 302 -18.61 8.07 -12.78
N GLY A 303 -19.82 8.64 -12.63
CA GLY A 303 -20.40 9.61 -13.55
C GLY A 303 -19.56 10.89 -13.70
N ASP A 304 -18.88 11.32 -12.63
CA ASP A 304 -18.01 12.52 -12.66
C ASP A 304 -16.88 12.42 -13.70
N TYR A 305 -16.50 11.19 -14.05
CA TYR A 305 -15.43 10.87 -15.01
C TYR A 305 -15.98 10.28 -16.32
N GLY A 306 -17.29 10.19 -16.49
CA GLY A 306 -17.93 9.54 -17.64
C GLY A 306 -17.61 8.05 -17.71
N LEU A 307 -17.70 7.37 -16.57
CA LEU A 307 -17.68 5.90 -16.44
C LEU A 307 -19.05 5.42 -15.96
N SER A 308 -19.51 4.27 -16.43
CA SER A 308 -20.70 3.58 -15.90
C SER A 308 -20.32 2.35 -15.08
N TYR A 309 -21.23 1.89 -14.22
CA TYR A 309 -21.02 0.67 -13.44
C TYR A 309 -20.90 -0.56 -14.37
N GLU A 310 -21.73 -0.59 -15.42
CA GLU A 310 -21.77 -1.63 -16.43
C GLU A 310 -20.42 -1.73 -17.17
N ASP A 311 -19.83 -0.61 -17.57
CA ASP A 311 -18.50 -0.57 -18.22
C ASP A 311 -17.42 -1.20 -17.33
N ILE A 312 -17.44 -0.88 -16.03
CA ILE A 312 -16.45 -1.38 -15.07
C ILE A 312 -16.67 -2.87 -14.83
N LYS A 313 -17.91 -3.30 -14.66
CA LYS A 313 -18.26 -4.70 -14.42
C LYS A 313 -17.84 -5.58 -15.59
N GLU A 314 -18.11 -5.16 -16.82
CA GLU A 314 -17.71 -5.88 -18.03
C GLU A 314 -16.18 -5.89 -18.19
N ARG A 315 -15.54 -4.71 -18.08
CA ARG A 315 -14.09 -4.57 -18.29
C ARG A 315 -13.24 -5.35 -17.30
N TYR A 316 -13.69 -5.52 -16.05
CA TYR A 316 -12.92 -6.17 -14.99
C TYR A 316 -13.60 -7.41 -14.43
N ALA A 317 -14.38 -8.11 -15.27
CA ALA A 317 -15.07 -9.34 -14.91
C ALA A 317 -14.09 -10.40 -14.36
N ASP A 318 -12.96 -10.62 -15.03
CA ASP A 318 -11.96 -11.63 -14.63
C ASP A 318 -11.36 -11.32 -13.25
N TYR A 319 -10.98 -10.06 -13.00
CA TYR A 319 -10.47 -9.64 -11.69
C TYR A 319 -11.51 -9.84 -10.58
N THR A 320 -12.76 -9.48 -10.87
CA THR A 320 -13.87 -9.62 -9.93
C THR A 320 -14.14 -11.10 -9.62
N HIS A 321 -14.12 -11.95 -10.64
CA HIS A 321 -14.30 -13.38 -10.50
C HIS A 321 -13.17 -14.03 -9.70
N LEU A 322 -11.92 -13.60 -9.91
CA LEU A 322 -10.79 -14.19 -9.20
C LEU A 322 -10.74 -13.79 -7.71
N PHE A 323 -11.11 -12.56 -7.36
CA PHE A 323 -10.75 -11.99 -6.06
C PHE A 323 -11.91 -11.42 -5.23
N LEU A 324 -13.10 -11.25 -5.80
CA LEU A 324 -14.20 -10.51 -5.16
C LEU A 324 -15.50 -11.32 -5.07
N HIS A 325 -15.46 -12.65 -5.23
CA HIS A 325 -16.59 -13.49 -4.86
C HIS A 325 -16.81 -13.50 -3.35
N SER A 326 -18.09 -13.59 -2.94
CA SER A 326 -18.56 -13.52 -1.55
C SER A 326 -17.56 -14.18 -0.59
N SER A 327 -16.93 -13.38 0.26
CA SER A 327 -15.87 -13.86 1.16
C SER A 327 -16.39 -14.98 2.07
N ALA A 328 -15.53 -15.93 2.45
CA ALA A 328 -15.90 -16.97 3.42
C ALA A 328 -16.39 -16.39 4.77
N LEU A 329 -16.03 -15.14 5.10
CA LEU A 329 -16.51 -14.43 6.28
C LEU A 329 -17.99 -14.01 6.17
N SER A 330 -18.47 -13.69 4.96
CA SER A 330 -19.90 -13.46 4.72
C SER A 330 -20.77 -14.70 4.90
N GLN A 331 -20.17 -15.91 4.80
CA GLN A 331 -20.87 -17.18 5.04
C GLN A 331 -20.98 -17.50 6.54
N LEU A 332 -19.96 -17.14 7.34
CA LEU A 332 -20.00 -17.29 8.81
C LEU A 332 -21.09 -16.43 9.47
N ASP A 333 -21.37 -15.25 8.93
CA ASP A 333 -22.50 -14.41 9.36
C ASP A 333 -23.87 -15.00 8.97
N ASN A 334 -23.97 -15.69 7.83
CA ASN A 334 -25.20 -16.39 7.42
C ASN A 334 -25.45 -17.67 8.24
N ASP A 335 -24.40 -18.37 8.65
CA ASP A 335 -24.50 -19.59 9.48
C ASP A 335 -24.76 -19.26 10.96
N SER A 336 -24.37 -18.08 11.44
CA SER A 336 -24.71 -17.61 12.79
C SER A 336 -26.10 -16.98 12.88
N ALA A 337 -26.62 -16.40 11.80
CA ALA A 337 -27.99 -15.89 11.72
C ALA A 337 -29.06 -16.99 11.53
N SER A 338 -28.66 -18.21 11.15
CA SER A 338 -29.57 -19.36 10.93
C SER A 338 -29.74 -20.29 12.15
N ASN A 339 -29.07 -19.97 13.28
CA ASN A 339 -29.22 -20.68 14.55
C ASN A 339 -29.77 -19.76 15.66
N GLU A 340 -30.98 -19.22 15.47
CA GLU A 340 -31.79 -18.78 16.63
C GLU A 340 -32.60 -19.98 17.16
N PRO A 341 -32.44 -20.37 18.44
CA PRO A 341 -33.30 -21.38 19.03
C PRO A 341 -34.71 -20.82 19.26
N SER A 342 -35.68 -21.54 18.73
CA SER A 342 -37.10 -21.30 18.87
C SER A 342 -37.53 -21.11 20.33
N SER A 343 -38.31 -20.04 20.55
CA SER A 343 -39.38 -19.91 21.55
C SER A 343 -39.05 -20.08 23.03
N ILE A 344 -39.10 -18.97 23.77
CA ILE A 344 -39.42 -18.95 25.20
C ILE A 344 -40.82 -18.30 25.36
N PRO A 345 -41.78 -18.95 26.05
CA PRO A 345 -43.15 -18.43 26.17
C PRO A 345 -43.23 -17.33 27.24
N ARG A 346 -44.02 -16.29 26.94
CA ARG A 346 -44.43 -15.26 27.91
C ARG A 346 -45.34 -15.88 28.98
N ILE A 347 -45.02 -15.66 30.25
CA ILE A 347 -45.94 -15.83 31.37
C ILE A 347 -46.05 -14.46 32.08
N GLN A 348 -47.30 -14.14 32.45
CA GLN A 348 -47.74 -12.94 33.17
C GLN A 348 -47.16 -12.84 34.59
#